data_AF-A0A5C5UZH8-F1
#
_entry.id   AF-A0A5C5UZH8-F1
#
_cell.length_a   1.000
_cell.length_b   1.000
_cell.length_c   1.000
_cell.angle_alpha   90.00
_cell.angle_beta   90.00
_cell.angle_gamma   90.00
#
_symmetry.space_group_name_H-M   'P 1'
#
loop_
_entity.id
_entity.type
_entity.pdbx_description
1 polymer ?
#
loop_
_entity_poly.entity_id
_entity_poly.type
_entity_poly.pdbx_seq_one_letter_code
_entity_poly.pdbx_strand_id
1 'polypeptide(L)'
;MLNSQYLQFDIAATERFPALLELFEALQCEKQIVNDLVDGILSDEDYHPKKETNWRDYLDGEANAWFADVFNLDSEEGKVYQQLWELTEPQLRFDHPMFQFPGNWDFDSMIDSLFDKECTYDQLVRLSPAEGKLIYTPLALPFGGTESLVALIEAFGQTVTFDSWHEGPHKRRVVGWNFDRALELVAAGQGVTWENVPVN
;
A
#
# COMPACT_ATOMS: atom_id res chain seq x y z
N MET A 1 -10.88 -17.35 -13.92
CA MET A 1 -10.97 -16.00 -13.32
C MET A 1 -11.52 -16.14 -11.93
N LEU A 2 -10.91 -15.47 -10.96
CA LEU A 2 -11.44 -15.38 -9.60
C LEU A 2 -12.64 -14.43 -9.59
N ASN A 3 -13.44 -14.48 -8.52
CA ASN A 3 -14.56 -13.55 -8.35
C ASN A 3 -14.03 -12.14 -8.10
N SER A 4 -14.71 -11.13 -8.67
CA SER A 4 -14.45 -9.73 -8.36
C SER A 4 -14.56 -9.46 -6.87
N GLN A 5 -13.66 -8.62 -6.40
CA GLN A 5 -13.50 -8.19 -5.03
C GLN A 5 -13.73 -6.69 -4.95
N TYR A 6 -13.89 -6.17 -3.74
CA TYR A 6 -14.10 -4.77 -3.52
C TYR A 6 -13.59 -4.26 -2.17
N LEU A 7 -13.20 -2.99 -2.18
CA LEU A 7 -13.03 -2.17 -0.99
C LEU A 7 -14.21 -1.21 -0.89
N GLN A 8 -14.86 -1.17 0.26
CA GLN A 8 -15.87 -0.16 0.59
C GLN A 8 -15.22 0.88 1.49
N PHE A 9 -15.59 2.14 1.31
CA PHE A 9 -15.01 3.23 2.09
C PHE A 9 -16.01 4.36 2.32
N ASP A 10 -15.82 5.03 3.45
CA ASP A 10 -16.52 6.27 3.77
C ASP A 10 -15.86 7.44 3.03
N ILE A 11 -16.70 8.30 2.46
CA ILE A 11 -16.26 9.52 1.78
C ILE A 11 -16.25 10.67 2.79
N ALA A 12 -15.10 10.90 3.42
CA ALA A 12 -14.94 12.00 4.39
C ALA A 12 -14.56 13.31 3.71
N ALA A 13 -13.68 13.27 2.70
CA ALA A 13 -13.27 14.41 1.90
C ALA A 13 -13.94 14.38 0.52
N THR A 14 -15.21 14.81 0.46
CA THR A 14 -16.03 14.73 -0.77
C THR A 14 -15.41 15.48 -1.96
N GLU A 15 -14.82 16.65 -1.69
CA GLU A 15 -14.17 17.51 -2.68
C GLU A 15 -12.90 16.88 -3.28
N ARG A 16 -12.31 15.88 -2.61
CA ARG A 16 -11.09 15.19 -3.04
C ARG A 16 -11.38 13.88 -3.79
N PHE A 17 -12.63 13.41 -3.78
CA PHE A 17 -13.04 12.22 -4.53
C PHE A 17 -12.79 12.31 -6.05
N PRO A 18 -13.02 13.46 -6.73
CA PRO A 18 -12.71 13.57 -8.16
C PRO A 18 -11.23 13.33 -8.49
N ALA A 19 -10.30 13.78 -7.64
CA ALA A 19 -8.87 13.56 -7.86
C ALA A 19 -8.48 12.08 -7.66
N LEU A 20 -9.07 11.41 -6.65
CA LEU A 20 -8.95 9.96 -6.49
C LEU A 20 -9.46 9.21 -7.73
N LEU A 21 -10.59 9.64 -8.28
CA LEU A 21 -11.18 9.05 -9.48
C LEU A 21 -10.27 9.24 -10.70
N GLU A 22 -9.73 10.43 -10.90
CA GLU A 22 -8.83 10.73 -12.01
C GLU A 22 -7.56 9.85 -11.96
N LEU A 23 -6.93 9.72 -10.79
CA LEU A 23 -5.80 8.81 -10.62
C LEU A 23 -6.20 7.34 -10.86
N PHE A 24 -7.34 6.91 -10.33
CA PHE A 24 -7.80 5.54 -10.52
C PHE A 24 -8.06 5.21 -12.00
N GLU A 25 -8.69 6.12 -12.75
CA GLU A 25 -8.95 5.94 -14.19
C GLU A 25 -7.66 5.87 -15.00
N ALA A 26 -6.66 6.68 -14.65
CA ALA A 26 -5.33 6.61 -15.26
C ALA A 26 -4.64 5.27 -14.96
N LEU A 27 -4.67 4.83 -13.70
CA LEU A 27 -4.13 3.53 -13.28
C LEU A 27 -4.85 2.36 -13.97
N GLN A 28 -6.18 2.44 -14.12
CA GLN A 28 -6.99 1.43 -14.80
C GLN A 28 -6.58 1.31 -16.27
N CYS A 29 -6.48 2.44 -16.98
CA CYS A 29 -6.05 2.45 -18.39
C CYS A 29 -4.67 1.81 -18.55
N GLU A 30 -3.72 2.25 -17.73
CA GLU A 30 -2.34 1.78 -17.81
C GLU A 30 -2.22 0.30 -17.42
N LYS A 31 -2.97 -0.14 -16.41
CA LYS A 31 -2.98 -1.53 -15.97
C LYS A 31 -3.53 -2.47 -17.05
N GLN A 32 -4.49 -2.00 -17.85
CA GLN A 32 -4.98 -2.78 -18.99
C GLN A 32 -3.88 -3.02 -20.03
N ILE A 33 -3.06 -2.00 -20.32
CA ILE A 33 -1.92 -2.14 -21.25
C ILE A 33 -0.91 -3.17 -20.70
N VAL A 34 -0.58 -3.09 -19.41
CA VAL A 34 0.29 -4.07 -18.74
C VAL A 34 -0.27 -5.49 -18.88
N ASN A 35 -1.56 -5.69 -18.63
CA ASN A 35 -2.18 -7.00 -18.74
C ASN A 35 -2.20 -7.51 -20.20
N ASP A 36 -2.48 -6.63 -21.17
CA ASP A 36 -2.46 -6.98 -22.59
C ASP A 36 -1.05 -7.38 -23.08
N LEU A 37 0.01 -6.76 -22.53
CA LEU A 37 1.40 -7.16 -22.79
C LEU A 37 1.72 -8.54 -22.20
N VAL A 38 1.30 -8.80 -20.96
CA VAL A 38 1.48 -10.10 -20.29
C VAL A 38 0.75 -11.22 -21.04
N ASP A 39 -0.46 -10.94 -21.54
CA ASP A 39 -1.27 -11.87 -22.31
C ASP A 39 -0.78 -12.02 -23.77
N GLY A 40 0.23 -11.25 -24.18
CA GLY A 40 0.79 -11.27 -25.54
C GLY A 40 -0.15 -10.68 -26.61
N ILE A 41 -1.16 -9.91 -26.19
CA ILE A 41 -2.06 -9.14 -27.06
C ILE A 41 -1.31 -7.95 -27.67
N LEU A 42 -0.50 -7.28 -26.84
CA LEU A 42 0.44 -6.25 -27.24
C LEU A 42 1.88 -6.79 -27.19
N SER A 43 2.80 -6.09 -27.84
CA SER A 43 4.21 -6.43 -27.84
C SER A 43 5.04 -5.15 -27.79
N ASP A 44 5.59 -4.86 -26.62
CA ASP A 44 6.57 -3.81 -26.38
C ASP A 44 7.49 -4.28 -25.24
N GLU A 45 8.75 -4.58 -25.58
CA GLU A 45 9.74 -5.10 -24.62
C GLU A 45 10.30 -3.99 -23.72
N ASP A 46 10.16 -2.72 -24.12
CA ASP A 46 10.73 -1.57 -23.42
C ASP A 46 9.68 -0.83 -22.56
N TYR A 47 8.41 -1.25 -22.64
CA TYR A 47 7.31 -0.61 -21.94
C TYR A 47 7.44 -0.74 -20.43
N HIS A 48 7.25 0.38 -19.73
CA HIS A 48 7.27 0.41 -18.27
C HIS A 48 6.25 1.44 -17.76
N PRO A 49 5.15 1.01 -17.11
CA PRO A 49 4.00 1.89 -16.81
C PRO A 49 4.35 3.12 -15.94
N LYS A 50 5.38 3.01 -15.08
CA LYS A 50 5.91 4.17 -14.34
C LYS A 50 6.52 5.30 -15.19
N LYS A 51 7.01 4.98 -16.40
CA LYS A 51 7.73 5.93 -17.25
C LYS A 51 6.82 6.62 -18.25
N GLU A 52 5.63 6.08 -18.48
CA GLU A 52 4.68 6.60 -19.45
C GLU A 52 4.05 7.92 -19.00
N THR A 53 3.98 8.17 -17.69
CA THR A 53 3.50 9.43 -17.13
C THR A 53 4.15 9.78 -15.81
N ASN A 54 4.03 11.05 -15.41
CA ASN A 54 4.38 11.49 -14.07
C ASN A 54 3.19 11.31 -13.13
N TRP A 55 3.15 10.17 -12.44
CA TRP A 55 2.05 9.80 -11.53
C TRP A 55 1.79 10.83 -10.41
N ARG A 56 2.79 11.64 -10.05
CA ARG A 56 2.65 12.70 -9.05
C ARG A 56 1.76 13.86 -9.51
N ASP A 57 1.54 14.02 -10.82
CA ASP A 57 0.69 15.09 -11.36
C ASP A 57 -0.80 14.88 -11.00
N TYR A 58 -1.19 13.64 -10.66
CA TYR A 58 -2.53 13.30 -10.19
C TYR A 58 -2.74 13.53 -8.69
N LEU A 59 -1.69 13.84 -7.94
CA LEU A 59 -1.79 14.05 -6.50
C LEU A 59 -2.19 15.49 -6.19
N ASP A 60 -3.24 15.65 -5.39
CA ASP A 60 -3.51 16.95 -4.76
C ASP A 60 -2.49 17.26 -3.64
N GLY A 61 -2.57 18.47 -3.07
CA GLY A 61 -1.62 18.90 -2.05
C GLY A 61 -1.64 18.06 -0.78
N GLU A 62 -2.81 17.56 -0.37
CA GLU A 62 -2.95 16.74 0.82
C GLU A 62 -2.50 15.29 0.59
N ALA A 63 -2.73 14.73 -0.60
CA ALA A 63 -2.23 13.42 -0.97
C ALA A 63 -0.69 13.44 -1.06
N ASN A 64 -0.12 14.50 -1.63
CA ASN A 64 1.34 14.71 -1.60
C ASN A 64 1.88 14.77 -0.16
N ALA A 65 1.21 15.47 0.74
CA ALA A 65 1.61 15.53 2.15
C ALA A 65 1.47 14.16 2.85
N TRP A 66 0.41 13.40 2.53
CA TRP A 66 0.19 12.05 3.05
C TRP A 66 1.35 11.12 2.67
N PHE A 67 1.76 11.12 1.39
CA PHE A 67 2.90 10.34 0.90
C PHE A 67 4.28 10.88 1.32
N ALA A 68 4.35 12.06 1.95
CA ALA A 68 5.59 12.58 2.51
C ALA A 68 5.83 12.10 3.95
N ASP A 69 4.79 11.62 4.64
CA ASP A 69 4.86 11.07 5.99
C ASP A 69 5.25 9.59 5.96
N VAL A 70 6.47 9.30 5.53
CA VAL A 70 7.02 7.94 5.36
C VAL A 70 8.24 7.72 6.24
N PHE A 71 8.48 6.48 6.65
CA PHE A 71 9.66 6.14 7.45
C PHE A 71 10.95 6.36 6.64
N ASN A 72 11.82 7.24 7.15
CA ASN A 72 13.08 7.57 6.47
C ASN A 72 14.18 6.57 6.82
N LEU A 73 14.44 5.62 5.92
CA LEU A 73 15.48 4.60 6.07
C LEU A 73 16.91 5.16 6.10
N ASP A 74 17.15 6.36 5.56
CA ASP A 74 18.48 7.00 5.56
C ASP A 74 18.79 7.76 6.86
N SER A 75 17.79 7.92 7.74
CA SER A 75 17.94 8.57 9.03
C SER A 75 18.75 7.73 10.02
N GLU A 76 19.15 8.32 11.15
CA GLU A 76 19.75 7.54 12.25
C GLU A 76 18.80 6.45 12.77
N GLU A 77 17.50 6.73 12.79
CA GLU A 77 16.46 5.78 13.15
C GLU A 77 16.38 4.62 12.14
N GLY A 78 16.48 4.92 10.85
CA GLY A 78 16.55 3.93 9.77
C GLY A 78 17.79 3.04 9.83
N LYS A 79 18.95 3.59 10.19
CA LYS A 79 20.18 2.81 10.41
C LYS A 79 20.04 1.83 11.58
N VAL A 80 19.39 2.25 12.67
CA VAL A 80 19.10 1.37 13.82
C VAL A 80 18.09 0.30 13.45
N TYR A 81 17.06 0.65 12.67
CA TYR A 81 16.12 -0.32 12.11
C TYR A 81 16.86 -1.41 11.32
N GLN A 82 17.78 -1.02 10.43
CA GLN A 82 18.54 -1.98 9.62
C GLN A 82 19.41 -2.90 10.49
N GLN A 83 20.11 -2.36 11.48
CA GLN A 83 20.91 -3.16 12.41
C GLN A 83 20.03 -4.16 13.19
N LEU A 84 18.86 -3.72 13.68
CA LEU A 84 17.93 -4.59 14.38
C LEU A 84 17.37 -5.68 13.47
N TRP A 85 17.09 -5.36 12.22
CA TRP A 85 16.65 -6.31 11.20
C TRP A 85 17.71 -7.40 10.98
N GLU A 86 18.98 -7.02 10.83
CA GLU A 86 20.10 -7.94 10.65
C GLU A 86 20.32 -8.87 11.86
N LEU A 87 20.18 -8.33 13.07
CA LEU A 87 20.30 -9.09 14.33
C LEU A 87 19.14 -10.04 14.59
N THR A 88 17.97 -9.80 13.98
CA THR A 88 16.77 -10.60 14.25
C THR A 88 16.69 -11.83 13.35
N GLU A 89 16.19 -12.94 13.88
CA GLU A 89 15.92 -14.16 13.12
C GLU A 89 14.97 -13.92 11.94
N PRO A 90 15.27 -14.45 10.72
CA PRO A 90 14.50 -14.18 9.51
C PRO A 90 12.99 -14.41 9.63
N GLN A 91 12.55 -15.42 10.40
CA GLN A 91 11.12 -15.73 10.54
C GLN A 91 10.36 -14.63 11.30
N LEU A 92 11.02 -13.81 12.11
CA LEU A 92 10.38 -12.73 12.86
C LEU A 92 10.31 -11.43 12.07
N ARG A 93 11.20 -11.23 11.10
CA ARG A 93 11.34 -9.96 10.37
C ARG A 93 10.07 -9.54 9.63
N PHE A 94 9.31 -10.51 9.14
CA PHE A 94 8.13 -10.25 8.32
C PHE A 94 6.85 -9.98 9.13
N ASP A 95 6.73 -10.63 10.30
CA ASP A 95 5.49 -10.67 11.07
C ASP A 95 5.57 -9.90 12.40
N HIS A 96 6.77 -9.63 12.91
CA HIS A 96 6.92 -8.97 14.20
C HIS A 96 6.53 -7.47 14.09
N PRO A 97 5.67 -6.95 15.00
CA PRO A 97 5.21 -5.55 14.96
C PRO A 97 6.32 -4.49 14.93
N MET A 98 7.48 -4.80 15.53
CA MET A 98 8.66 -3.93 15.48
C MET A 98 9.11 -3.60 14.04
N PHE A 99 8.88 -4.49 13.06
CA PHE A 99 9.30 -4.25 11.68
C PHE A 99 8.18 -3.74 10.77
N GLN A 100 7.03 -3.40 11.34
CA GLN A 100 6.01 -2.66 10.62
C GLN A 100 6.38 -1.19 10.68
N PHE A 101 6.67 -0.59 9.53
CA PHE A 101 7.08 0.81 9.47
C PHE A 101 6.00 1.73 10.04
N PRO A 102 6.37 2.73 10.85
CA PRO A 102 5.48 3.82 11.16
C PRO A 102 5.29 4.72 9.94
N GLY A 103 4.17 5.44 9.90
CA GLY A 103 3.83 6.33 8.78
C GLY A 103 3.09 5.62 7.66
N ASN A 104 3.09 6.27 6.50
CA ASN A 104 2.32 5.90 5.33
C ASN A 104 3.15 5.10 4.32
N TRP A 105 2.47 4.60 3.29
CA TRP A 105 3.15 4.01 2.14
C TRP A 105 4.03 5.04 1.43
N ASP A 106 5.19 4.61 0.96
CA ASP A 106 5.92 5.36 -0.05
C ASP A 106 5.14 5.37 -1.37
N PHE A 107 5.04 6.55 -2.01
CA PHE A 107 4.23 6.72 -3.22
C PHE A 107 4.73 5.85 -4.37
N ASP A 108 6.04 5.84 -4.60
CA ASP A 108 6.62 5.12 -5.72
C ASP A 108 6.48 3.60 -5.53
N SER A 109 6.59 3.13 -4.29
CA SER A 109 6.35 1.74 -3.88
C SER A 109 4.87 1.35 -3.99
N MET A 110 3.94 2.26 -3.69
CA MET A 110 2.51 2.04 -3.90
C MET A 110 2.19 1.87 -5.39
N ILE A 111 2.70 2.76 -6.25
CA ILE A 111 2.53 2.68 -7.70
C ILE A 111 3.13 1.38 -8.25
N ASP A 112 4.33 1.00 -7.83
CA ASP A 112 4.94 -0.30 -8.20
C ASP A 112 4.03 -1.47 -7.82
N SER A 113 3.56 -1.48 -6.57
CA SER A 113 2.69 -2.55 -6.10
C SER A 113 1.38 -2.61 -6.89
N LEU A 114 0.83 -1.48 -7.33
CA LEU A 114 -0.38 -1.46 -8.15
C LEU A 114 -0.14 -2.03 -9.55
N PHE A 115 1.03 -1.84 -10.15
CA PHE A 115 1.33 -2.43 -11.46
C PHE A 115 1.79 -3.88 -11.39
N ASP A 116 2.51 -4.29 -10.35
CA ASP A 116 2.98 -5.66 -10.16
C ASP A 116 1.86 -6.64 -9.77
N LYS A 117 0.75 -6.16 -9.21
CA LYS A 117 -0.38 -7.01 -8.84
C LYS A 117 -1.01 -7.67 -10.06
N GLU A 118 -1.15 -8.99 -10.04
CA GLU A 118 -1.92 -9.75 -11.04
C GLU A 118 -3.44 -9.58 -10.81
N CYS A 119 -3.97 -8.43 -11.22
CA CYS A 119 -5.40 -8.10 -11.14
C CYS A 119 -5.83 -7.13 -12.25
N THR A 120 -7.13 -7.02 -12.44
CA THR A 120 -7.75 -5.90 -13.17
C THR A 120 -8.33 -4.91 -12.16
N TYR A 121 -8.21 -3.62 -12.47
CA TYR A 121 -8.96 -2.56 -11.79
C TYR A 121 -10.24 -2.35 -12.56
N ASP A 122 -11.39 -2.69 -11.97
CA ASP A 122 -12.64 -2.80 -12.72
C ASP A 122 -13.45 -1.51 -12.62
N GLN A 123 -13.55 -0.94 -11.42
CA GLN A 123 -14.35 0.27 -11.21
C GLN A 123 -14.02 1.00 -9.92
N LEU A 124 -14.14 2.32 -9.91
CA LEU A 124 -14.26 3.13 -8.71
C LEU A 124 -15.56 3.92 -8.80
N VAL A 125 -16.45 3.73 -7.82
CA VAL A 125 -17.78 4.34 -7.83
C VAL A 125 -18.10 5.01 -6.52
N ARG A 126 -18.90 6.08 -6.63
CA ARG A 126 -19.59 6.68 -5.51
C ARG A 126 -20.97 6.04 -5.37
N LEU A 127 -21.21 5.33 -4.27
CA LEU A 127 -22.50 4.69 -3.99
C LEU A 127 -23.50 5.71 -3.40
N SER A 128 -23.01 6.64 -2.61
CA SER A 128 -23.80 7.72 -2.00
C SER A 128 -22.94 8.95 -1.72
N PRO A 129 -23.50 10.07 -1.23
CA PRO A 129 -22.69 11.21 -0.81
C PRO A 129 -21.62 10.87 0.23
N ALA A 130 -21.83 9.85 1.06
CA ALA A 130 -20.92 9.49 2.15
C ALA A 130 -20.19 8.15 1.92
N GLU A 131 -20.38 7.49 0.78
CA GLU A 131 -19.92 6.11 0.58
C GLU A 131 -19.41 5.88 -0.85
N GLY A 132 -18.26 5.22 -0.95
CA GLY A 132 -17.64 4.80 -2.19
C GLY A 132 -17.23 3.33 -2.18
N LYS A 133 -16.92 2.83 -3.37
CA LYS A 133 -16.54 1.43 -3.60
C LYS A 133 -15.53 1.33 -4.74
N LEU A 134 -14.41 0.65 -4.48
CA LEU A 134 -13.42 0.26 -5.48
C LEU A 134 -13.59 -1.24 -5.76
N ILE A 135 -13.68 -1.62 -7.03
CA ILE A 135 -13.87 -2.99 -7.52
C ILE A 135 -12.65 -3.41 -8.32
N TYR A 136 -12.14 -4.60 -8.04
CA TYR A 136 -11.00 -5.19 -8.73
C TYR A 136 -11.16 -6.71 -8.85
N THR A 137 -10.54 -7.32 -9.85
CA THR A 137 -10.61 -8.78 -10.05
C THR A 137 -9.20 -9.38 -10.03
N PRO A 138 -8.84 -10.14 -8.98
CA PRO A 138 -7.60 -10.92 -8.96
C PRO A 138 -7.57 -11.92 -10.12
N LEU A 139 -6.42 -12.03 -10.79
CA LEU A 139 -6.23 -12.93 -11.92
C LEU A 139 -5.59 -14.26 -11.50
N ALA A 140 -4.81 -14.26 -10.41
CA ALA A 140 -4.16 -15.46 -9.88
C ALA A 140 -4.05 -15.46 -8.35
N LEU A 141 -3.56 -16.60 -7.82
CA LEU A 141 -3.20 -16.80 -6.42
C LEU A 141 -1.71 -17.13 -6.30
N PRO A 142 -1.02 -16.68 -5.22
CA PRO A 142 -1.53 -15.84 -4.14
C PRO A 142 -1.76 -14.38 -4.59
N PHE A 143 -2.81 -13.74 -4.08
CA PHE A 143 -3.04 -12.31 -4.32
C PHE A 143 -2.22 -11.49 -3.32
N GLY A 144 -1.42 -10.54 -3.82
CA GLY A 144 -0.50 -9.70 -3.03
C GLY A 144 -1.17 -8.68 -2.10
N GLY A 145 -2.39 -8.95 -1.62
CA GLY A 145 -3.13 -8.13 -0.67
C GLY A 145 -3.71 -6.84 -1.25
N THR A 146 -4.36 -6.07 -0.37
CA THR A 146 -5.15 -4.86 -0.70
C THR A 146 -4.51 -3.56 -0.21
N GLU A 147 -3.40 -3.63 0.52
CA GLU A 147 -2.76 -2.49 1.19
C GLU A 147 -2.48 -1.29 0.27
N SER A 148 -1.95 -1.50 -0.94
CA SER A 148 -1.67 -0.37 -1.85
C SER A 148 -2.95 0.28 -2.40
N LEU A 149 -4.04 -0.48 -2.56
CA LEU A 149 -5.35 0.08 -2.92
C LEU A 149 -5.96 0.87 -1.76
N VAL A 150 -5.74 0.41 -0.53
CA VAL A 150 -6.16 1.14 0.67
C VAL A 150 -5.36 2.44 0.80
N ALA A 151 -4.04 2.40 0.64
CA ALA A 151 -3.19 3.58 0.64
C ALA A 151 -3.62 4.60 -0.42
N LEU A 152 -3.95 4.14 -1.63
CA LEU A 152 -4.51 4.97 -2.69
C LEU A 152 -5.79 5.68 -2.23
N ILE A 153 -6.75 4.96 -1.66
CA ILE A 153 -8.03 5.53 -1.19
C ILE A 153 -7.81 6.54 -0.06
N GLU A 154 -6.93 6.22 0.89
CA GLU A 154 -6.74 7.00 2.12
C GLU A 154 -5.88 8.25 1.92
N ALA A 155 -4.96 8.24 0.97
CA ALA A 155 -4.20 9.42 0.58
C ALA A 155 -5.12 10.57 0.14
N PHE A 156 -6.31 10.26 -0.39
CA PHE A 156 -7.34 11.23 -0.78
C PHE A 156 -8.37 11.53 0.32
N GLY A 157 -8.06 11.21 1.58
CA GLY A 157 -8.87 11.57 2.75
C GLY A 157 -10.13 10.73 2.93
N GLN A 158 -10.21 9.57 2.28
CA GLN A 158 -11.29 8.61 2.48
C GLN A 158 -10.88 7.57 3.53
N THR A 159 -11.80 6.72 3.98
CA THR A 159 -11.49 5.69 4.99
C THR A 159 -12.06 4.35 4.57
N VAL A 160 -11.19 3.35 4.38
CA VAL A 160 -11.64 2.00 4.01
C VAL A 160 -12.31 1.33 5.21
N THR A 161 -13.56 0.92 5.03
CA THR A 161 -14.40 0.34 6.09
C THR A 161 -14.62 -1.15 5.92
N PHE A 162 -14.50 -1.68 4.69
CA PHE A 162 -14.65 -3.10 4.41
C PHE A 162 -13.77 -3.54 3.24
N ASP A 163 -13.23 -4.74 3.36
CA ASP A 163 -12.39 -5.42 2.39
C ASP A 163 -12.94 -6.82 2.13
N SER A 164 -13.47 -7.03 0.92
CA SER A 164 -14.11 -8.31 0.58
C SER A 164 -13.14 -9.46 0.47
N TRP A 165 -11.85 -9.20 0.19
CA TRP A 165 -10.83 -10.25 0.14
C TRP A 165 -10.59 -10.88 1.51
N HIS A 166 -10.70 -10.07 2.56
CA HIS A 166 -10.52 -10.48 3.94
C HIS A 166 -11.85 -10.73 4.69
N GLU A 167 -12.99 -10.60 3.99
CA GLU A 167 -14.35 -10.76 4.52
C GLU A 167 -14.62 -9.93 5.79
N GLY A 168 -14.15 -8.69 5.84
CA GLY A 168 -14.31 -7.84 7.03
C GLY A 168 -13.68 -6.46 6.92
N PRO A 169 -13.54 -5.74 8.05
CA PRO A 169 -12.75 -4.52 8.08
C PRO A 169 -11.33 -4.78 7.58
N HIS A 170 -10.76 -3.82 6.84
CA HIS A 170 -9.41 -3.96 6.35
C HIS A 170 -8.42 -4.15 7.51
N LYS A 171 -7.61 -5.21 7.44
CA LYS A 171 -6.69 -5.61 8.51
C LYS A 171 -5.37 -4.88 8.37
N ARG A 172 -5.24 -3.76 9.06
CA ARG A 172 -3.96 -3.05 9.16
C ARG A 172 -2.99 -3.81 10.05
N ARG A 173 -1.73 -3.82 9.66
CA ARG A 173 -0.66 -4.33 10.51
C ARG A 173 -0.47 -3.41 11.71
N VAL A 174 -0.24 -3.99 12.88
CA VAL A 174 0.03 -3.22 14.10
C VAL A 174 1.45 -2.69 14.01
N VAL A 175 1.59 -1.36 13.98
CA VAL A 175 2.88 -0.69 14.10
C VAL A 175 3.34 -0.80 15.55
N GLY A 176 4.44 -1.52 15.76
CA GLY A 176 5.08 -1.69 17.06
C GLY A 176 6.50 -1.11 17.11
N TRP A 177 6.88 -0.32 16.11
CA TRP A 177 8.19 0.32 16.06
C TRP A 177 8.40 1.23 17.28
N ASN A 178 9.52 1.04 17.97
CA ASN A 178 9.92 1.85 19.12
C ASN A 178 11.43 2.08 19.06
N PHE A 179 11.82 3.32 18.78
CA PHE A 179 13.22 3.66 18.55
C PHE A 179 14.11 3.44 19.78
N ASP A 180 13.66 3.85 20.97
CA ASP A 180 14.41 3.67 22.21
C ASP A 180 14.66 2.18 22.51
N ARG A 181 13.64 1.35 22.32
CA ARG A 181 13.77 -0.11 22.49
C ARG A 181 14.69 -0.72 21.45
N ALA A 182 14.61 -0.27 20.19
CA ALA A 182 15.49 -0.72 19.14
C ALA A 182 16.97 -0.40 19.46
N LEU A 183 17.25 0.80 19.98
CA LEU A 183 18.58 1.20 20.43
C LEU A 183 19.12 0.28 21.54
N GLU A 184 18.31 -0.04 22.55
CA GLU A 184 18.70 -0.95 23.63
C GLU A 184 19.08 -2.34 23.11
N LEU A 185 18.27 -2.90 22.21
CA LEU A 185 18.48 -4.22 21.63
C LEU A 185 19.73 -4.28 20.76
N VAL A 186 19.89 -3.28 19.88
CA VAL A 186 21.08 -3.16 19.03
C VAL A 186 22.35 -2.99 19.86
N ALA A 187 22.32 -2.15 20.89
CA ALA A 187 23.46 -1.96 21.80
C ALA A 187 23.83 -3.25 22.56
N ALA A 188 22.85 -4.11 22.86
CA ALA A 188 23.07 -5.42 23.47
C ALA A 188 23.48 -6.52 22.45
N GLY A 189 23.49 -6.22 21.15
CA GLY A 189 23.74 -7.20 20.08
C GLY A 189 22.62 -8.25 19.98
N GLN A 190 21.39 -7.88 20.30
CA GLN A 190 20.23 -8.77 20.34
C GLN A 190 19.18 -8.37 19.30
N GLY A 191 18.57 -9.36 18.65
CA GLY A 191 17.37 -9.18 17.83
C GLY A 191 16.09 -9.18 18.66
N VAL A 192 14.95 -8.91 18.03
CA VAL A 192 13.64 -9.07 18.69
C VAL A 192 13.27 -10.53 18.90
N THR A 193 12.41 -10.77 19.89
CA THR A 193 11.75 -12.05 20.16
C THR A 193 10.27 -11.77 20.42
N TRP A 194 9.41 -12.78 20.29
CA TRP A 194 7.97 -12.63 20.61
C TRP A 194 7.69 -12.20 22.05
N GLU A 195 8.64 -12.37 22.97
CA GLU A 195 8.53 -11.97 24.37
C GLU A 195 8.79 -10.47 24.60
N ASN A 196 9.32 -9.77 23.60
CA ASN A 196 9.74 -8.36 23.66
C ASN A 196 8.75 -7.40 22.95
N VAL A 197 7.53 -7.83 22.65
CA VAL A 197 6.52 -6.96 22.03
C VAL A 197 6.06 -5.91 23.06
N PRO A 198 6.16 -4.60 22.76
CA PRO A 198 5.50 -3.59 23.58
C PRO A 198 4.00 -3.90 23.59
N VAL A 199 3.45 -4.16 24.78
CA VAL A 199 2.00 -4.19 24.95
C VAL A 199 1.55 -2.74 24.85
N ASN A 200 0.92 -2.38 23.74
CA ASN A 200 0.19 -1.11 23.63
C ASN A 200 -0.98 -1.09 24.62
#